data_AF-A0A975RYT0-F1
#
_entry.id   AF-A0A975RYT0-F1
#
_cell.length_a   1.000
_cell.length_b   1.000
_cell.length_c   1.000
_cell.angle_alpha   90.00
_cell.angle_beta   90.00
_cell.angle_gamma   90.00
#
_symmetry.space_group_name_H-M   'P 1'
#
loop_
_entity.id
_entity.type
_entity.pdbx_description
1 polymer ?
#
loop_
_entity_poly.entity_id
_entity_poly.type
_entity_poly.pdbx_seq_one_letter_code
_entity_poly.pdbx_strand_id
1 'polypeptide(L)'
;MQAYKNAQATPVNLGLNQPVNNVLAIIPGYAAETSRIGEGSAWLSAVGWFWRVLTTGNFKSFVRQYRDYYANPRTSAYMAEALGELIRKALPDAQVVLLCAARDDFPSSWASRRLPLEAARADFSDLAKSLAPELAFDAAILAHHDPLGLGLYPLERALLAQFKDVFVVNGRRRVYRLDQAALDAHKLRRFLAQTRLAEALMSYRIDLLTLFLKWSNQPRKS
;
A
#
# COMPACT_ATOMS: atom_id res chain seq x y z
N MET A 1 3.32 38.07 -10.17
CA MET A 1 3.31 37.55 -8.79
C MET A 1 1.88 37.16 -8.44
N GLN A 2 1.52 35.89 -8.62
CA GLN A 2 0.20 35.38 -8.25
C GLN A 2 0.25 34.85 -6.82
N ALA A 3 -0.57 35.45 -5.95
CA ALA A 3 -0.71 35.08 -4.56
C ALA A 3 -1.27 33.65 -4.43
N TYR A 4 -0.46 32.74 -3.90
CA TYR A 4 -0.94 31.47 -3.38
C TYR A 4 -1.83 31.77 -2.18
N LYS A 5 -3.15 31.70 -2.39
CA LYS A 5 -4.13 31.66 -1.30
C LYS A 5 -3.79 30.44 -0.44
N ASN A 6 -3.39 30.71 0.80
CA ASN A 6 -3.37 29.74 1.89
C ASN A 6 -4.76 29.12 2.00
N ALA A 7 -4.95 27.96 1.38
CA ALA A 7 -6.06 27.08 1.73
C ALA A 7 -5.84 26.68 3.18
N GLN A 8 -6.58 27.31 4.10
CA GLN A 8 -6.68 26.87 5.48
C GLN A 8 -7.06 25.40 5.43
N ALA A 9 -6.11 24.54 5.87
CA ALA A 9 -6.31 23.11 5.89
C ALA A 9 -7.50 22.82 6.79
N THR A 10 -8.60 22.36 6.18
CA THR A 10 -9.73 21.79 6.91
C THR A 10 -9.17 20.76 7.89
N PRO A 11 -9.57 20.76 9.18
CA PRO A 11 -9.12 19.75 10.11
C PRO A 11 -9.41 18.38 9.51
N VAL A 12 -8.38 17.52 9.46
CA VAL A 12 -8.53 16.15 8.95
C VAL A 12 -9.33 15.39 10.00
N ASN A 13 -10.66 15.41 9.85
CA ASN A 13 -11.53 14.62 10.69
C ASN A 13 -11.40 13.16 10.24
N LEU A 14 -10.74 12.34 11.06
CA LEU A 14 -10.58 10.91 10.83
C LEU A 14 -11.90 10.13 10.98
N GLY A 15 -13.02 10.81 11.29
CA GLY A 15 -14.32 10.17 11.51
C GLY A 15 -14.33 9.34 12.80
N LEU A 16 -13.51 9.71 13.77
CA LEU A 16 -13.39 9.04 15.06
C LEU A 16 -14.53 9.48 15.97
N ASN A 17 -15.30 8.51 16.47
CA ASN A 17 -16.45 8.76 17.34
C ASN A 17 -16.07 8.82 18.84
N GLN A 18 -14.80 8.60 19.17
CA GLN A 18 -14.27 8.55 20.53
C GLN A 18 -12.88 9.21 20.58
N PRO A 19 -12.47 9.78 21.73
CA PRO A 19 -11.11 10.28 21.90
C PRO A 19 -10.10 9.13 21.76
N VAL A 20 -9.07 9.37 20.96
CA VAL A 20 -7.98 8.42 20.73
C VAL A 20 -6.78 8.87 21.54
N ASN A 21 -6.38 8.08 22.53
CA ASN A 21 -5.30 8.38 23.46
C ASN A 21 -4.01 7.67 23.07
N ASN A 22 -4.09 6.44 22.57
CA ASN A 22 -2.93 5.61 22.22
C ASN A 22 -3.02 5.18 20.75
N VAL A 23 -2.00 5.54 19.97
CA VAL A 23 -1.95 5.23 18.53
C VAL A 23 -0.74 4.38 18.21
N LEU A 24 -0.97 3.31 17.46
CA LEU A 24 0.08 2.54 16.82
C LEU A 24 0.34 3.08 15.41
N ALA A 25 1.46 3.78 15.22
CA ALA A 25 1.90 4.28 13.93
C ALA A 25 2.89 3.29 13.31
N ILE A 26 2.70 2.91 12.03
CA ILE A 26 3.54 1.90 11.37
C ILE A 26 4.05 2.44 10.04
N ILE A 27 5.38 2.46 9.90
CA ILE A 27 6.09 2.76 8.67
C ILE A 27 6.83 1.49 8.25
N PRO A 28 6.16 0.60 7.49
CA PRO A 28 6.81 -0.61 7.00
C PRO A 28 7.84 -0.20 5.94
N GLY A 29 9.03 -0.80 5.92
CA GLY A 29 9.94 -0.60 4.79
C GLY A 29 9.26 -0.95 3.45
N TYR A 30 9.71 -0.36 2.34
CA TYR A 30 9.14 -0.66 1.02
C TYR A 30 9.43 -2.12 0.63
N ALA A 31 8.45 -2.99 0.84
CA ALA A 31 8.56 -4.43 0.68
C ALA A 31 7.87 -4.93 -0.59
N ALA A 32 8.05 -4.24 -1.72
CA ALA A 32 7.46 -4.68 -2.99
C ALA A 32 7.99 -6.05 -3.49
N GLU A 33 9.07 -6.55 -2.88
CA GLU A 33 9.62 -7.89 -3.10
C GLU A 33 8.83 -9.00 -2.39
N THR A 34 8.21 -8.73 -1.24
CA THR A 34 7.49 -9.75 -0.46
C THR A 34 6.06 -9.96 -0.94
N SER A 35 5.57 -9.08 -1.83
CA SER A 35 4.22 -9.17 -2.38
C SER A 35 4.06 -10.43 -3.24
N ARG A 36 3.38 -11.47 -2.75
CA ARG A 36 3.07 -12.64 -3.58
C ARG A 36 1.89 -12.32 -4.50
N ILE A 37 1.97 -12.80 -5.74
CA ILE A 37 0.90 -12.68 -6.72
C ILE A 37 -0.31 -13.48 -6.23
N GLY A 38 -1.46 -12.82 -6.10
CA GLY A 38 -2.74 -13.48 -5.80
C GLY A 38 -3.07 -13.68 -4.32
N GLU A 39 -2.31 -13.12 -3.38
CA GLU A 39 -2.64 -13.25 -1.96
C GLU A 39 -4.03 -12.69 -1.63
N GLY A 40 -4.88 -13.52 -0.99
CA GLY A 40 -6.12 -13.08 -0.33
C GLY A 40 -7.45 -13.50 -0.95
N SER A 41 -7.48 -14.17 -2.12
CA SER A 41 -8.68 -14.90 -2.60
C SER A 41 -8.30 -16.13 -3.43
N ALA A 42 -9.04 -17.24 -3.26
CA ALA A 42 -8.71 -18.51 -3.93
C ALA A 42 -8.68 -18.38 -5.47
N TRP A 43 -9.60 -17.59 -6.03
CA TRP A 43 -9.64 -17.28 -7.46
C TRP A 43 -8.41 -16.48 -7.93
N LEU A 44 -8.06 -15.38 -7.26
CA LEU A 44 -6.89 -14.58 -7.65
C LEU A 44 -5.59 -15.35 -7.42
N SER A 45 -5.54 -16.23 -6.43
CA SER A 45 -4.44 -17.18 -6.23
C SER A 45 -4.32 -18.14 -7.42
N ALA A 46 -5.42 -18.72 -7.90
CA ALA A 46 -5.41 -19.67 -9.01
C ALA A 46 -5.00 -18.99 -10.33
N VAL A 47 -5.61 -17.84 -10.66
CA VAL A 47 -5.23 -17.06 -11.85
C VAL A 47 -3.81 -16.54 -11.74
N GLY A 48 -3.40 -16.08 -10.55
CA GLY A 48 -2.04 -15.62 -10.26
C GLY A 48 -1.01 -16.73 -10.43
N TRP A 49 -1.32 -17.94 -9.98
CA TRP A 49 -0.50 -19.13 -10.18
C TRP A 49 -0.37 -19.48 -11.67
N PHE A 50 -1.50 -19.54 -12.38
CA PHE A 50 -1.51 -19.84 -13.81
C PHE A 50 -0.70 -18.81 -14.60
N TRP A 51 -0.86 -17.53 -14.30
CA TRP A 51 -0.06 -16.46 -14.88
C TRP A 51 1.43 -16.60 -14.57
N ARG A 52 1.78 -17.02 -13.35
CA ARG A 52 3.17 -17.25 -12.93
C ARG A 52 3.82 -18.43 -13.66
N VAL A 53 3.03 -19.45 -14.02
CA VAL A 53 3.48 -20.60 -14.82
C VAL A 53 3.70 -20.19 -16.28
N LEU A 54 2.80 -19.39 -16.84
CA LEU A 54 2.86 -18.97 -18.24
C LEU A 54 3.89 -17.87 -18.55
N THR A 55 4.38 -17.16 -17.53
CA THR A 55 5.28 -16.01 -17.72
C THR A 55 6.76 -16.37 -17.50
N THR A 56 7.60 -16.00 -18.46
CA THR A 56 9.05 -16.19 -18.41
C THR A 56 9.71 -15.28 -17.36
N GLY A 57 10.96 -15.60 -16.97
CA GLY A 57 11.73 -14.76 -16.04
C GLY A 57 11.93 -13.31 -16.52
N ASN A 58 12.11 -13.12 -17.83
CA ASN A 58 12.26 -11.79 -18.43
C ASN A 58 10.95 -10.98 -18.39
N PHE A 59 9.80 -11.63 -18.57
CA PHE A 59 8.52 -10.95 -18.40
C PHE A 59 8.27 -10.57 -16.94
N LYS A 60 8.65 -11.43 -15.98
CA LYS A 60 8.53 -11.15 -14.55
C LYS A 60 9.38 -9.94 -14.11
N SER A 61 10.62 -9.85 -14.59
CA SER A 61 11.48 -8.68 -14.31
C SER A 61 10.97 -7.41 -14.98
N PHE A 62 10.49 -7.49 -16.22
CA PHE A 62 9.82 -6.38 -16.92
C PHE A 62 8.60 -5.87 -16.13
N VAL A 63 7.67 -6.75 -15.77
CA VAL A 63 6.48 -6.39 -15.00
C VAL A 63 6.86 -5.74 -13.68
N ARG A 64 7.84 -6.29 -12.98
CA ARG A 64 8.34 -5.73 -11.71
C ARG A 64 8.91 -4.33 -11.89
N GLN A 65 9.81 -4.14 -12.84
CA GLN A 65 10.46 -2.85 -13.10
C GLN A 65 9.42 -1.76 -13.41
N TYR A 66 8.47 -2.05 -14.29
CA TYR A 66 7.44 -1.09 -14.64
C TYR A 66 6.42 -0.88 -13.51
N ARG A 67 6.03 -1.93 -12.78
CA ARG A 67 5.17 -1.80 -11.59
C ARG A 67 5.79 -0.84 -10.59
N ASP A 68 7.07 -1.05 -10.25
CA ASP A 68 7.77 -0.23 -9.26
C ASP A 68 7.95 1.21 -9.77
N TYR A 69 8.23 1.38 -11.07
CA TYR A 69 8.29 2.69 -11.73
C TYR A 69 6.96 3.47 -11.61
N TYR A 70 5.82 2.87 -11.94
CA TYR A 70 4.52 3.55 -11.85
C TYR A 70 3.97 3.65 -10.42
N ALA A 71 4.37 2.73 -9.53
CA ALA A 71 4.05 2.82 -8.11
C ALA A 71 4.68 4.07 -7.49
N ASN A 72 5.84 4.52 -8.00
CA ASN A 72 6.59 5.68 -7.53
C ASN A 72 6.68 5.71 -5.99
N PRO A 73 7.30 4.68 -5.39
CA PRO A 73 7.34 4.54 -3.95
C PRO A 73 8.06 5.72 -3.31
N ARG A 74 7.51 6.21 -2.21
CA ARG A 74 8.10 7.27 -1.41
C ARG A 74 9.09 6.70 -0.41
N THR A 75 10.00 7.54 0.06
CA THR A 75 10.98 7.16 1.09
C THR A 75 10.31 7.05 2.46
N SER A 76 10.89 6.29 3.39
CA SER A 76 10.40 6.20 4.77
C SER A 76 10.39 7.57 5.45
N ALA A 77 11.38 8.42 5.16
CA ALA A 77 11.44 9.79 5.68
C ALA A 77 10.26 10.65 5.22
N TYR A 78 9.88 10.57 3.94
CA TYR A 78 8.71 11.26 3.43
C TYR A 78 7.42 10.75 4.10
N MET A 79 7.30 9.43 4.27
CA MET A 79 6.13 8.85 4.93
C MET A 79 6.05 9.23 6.42
N ALA A 80 7.19 9.32 7.10
CA ALA A 80 7.26 9.76 8.49
C ALA A 80 6.83 11.21 8.68
N GLU A 81 7.22 12.10 7.76
CA GLU A 81 6.77 13.48 7.76
C GLU A 81 5.26 13.57 7.54
N ALA A 82 4.73 12.88 6.52
CA ALA A 82 3.31 12.86 6.22
C ALA A 82 2.47 12.32 7.39
N LEU A 83 2.95 11.26 8.04
CA LEU A 83 2.30 10.66 9.20
C LEU A 83 2.36 11.59 10.42
N GLY A 84 3.51 12.19 10.70
CA GLY A 84 3.67 13.16 11.77
C GLY A 84 2.85 14.44 11.57
N GLU A 85 2.68 14.91 10.33
CA GLU A 85 1.75 16.00 10.00
C GLU A 85 0.30 15.61 10.30
N LEU A 86 -0.12 14.39 9.93
CA LEU A 86 -1.47 13.90 10.19
C LEU A 86 -1.74 13.81 11.70
N ILE A 87 -0.85 13.17 12.45
CA ILE A 87 -0.97 12.97 13.90
C ILE A 87 -1.07 14.32 14.61
N ARG A 88 -0.16 15.27 14.33
CA ARG A 88 -0.18 16.60 14.97
C ARG A 88 -1.47 17.37 14.70
N LYS A 89 -2.09 17.18 13.55
CA LYS A 89 -3.33 17.89 13.17
C LYS A 89 -4.59 17.20 13.68
N ALA A 90 -4.63 15.87 13.64
CA ALA A 90 -5.83 15.10 13.92
C ALA A 90 -5.88 14.55 15.35
N LEU A 91 -4.72 14.29 15.96
CA LEU A 91 -4.54 13.58 17.23
C LEU A 91 -3.41 14.23 18.05
N PRO A 92 -3.50 15.54 18.38
CA PRO A 92 -2.39 16.28 19.00
C PRO A 92 -1.99 15.77 20.39
N ASP A 93 -2.93 15.21 21.15
CA ASP A 93 -2.73 14.75 22.53
C ASP A 93 -2.48 13.24 22.64
N ALA A 94 -2.47 12.52 21.51
CA ALA A 94 -2.30 11.08 21.52
C ALA A 94 -0.84 10.67 21.79
N GLN A 95 -0.65 9.66 22.63
CA GLN A 95 0.63 8.97 22.75
C GLN A 95 0.81 8.06 21.54
N VAL A 96 1.96 8.21 20.87
CA VAL A 96 2.24 7.49 19.63
C VAL A 96 3.41 6.53 19.80
N VAL A 97 3.15 5.26 19.55
CA VAL A 97 4.17 4.24 19.38
C VAL A 97 4.43 4.04 17.90
N LEU A 98 5.63 4.39 17.45
CA LEU A 98 6.06 4.25 16.07
C LEU A 98 6.82 2.92 15.87
N LEU A 99 6.31 2.09 14.97
CA LEU A 99 7.01 0.95 14.39
C LEU A 99 7.63 1.33 13.06
N CYS A 100 8.94 1.12 12.93
CA CYS A 100 9.64 1.39 11.69
C CYS A 100 10.91 0.55 11.58
N ALA A 101 11.42 0.38 10.36
CA ALA A 101 12.66 -0.36 10.16
C ALA A 101 13.80 0.22 11.02
N ALA A 102 14.53 -0.67 11.72
CA ALA A 102 15.57 -0.29 12.67
C ALA A 102 16.72 0.53 12.05
N ARG A 103 16.86 0.50 10.72
CA ARG A 103 17.94 1.16 9.96
C ARG A 103 17.58 2.57 9.47
N ASP A 104 16.35 3.03 9.69
CA ASP A 104 15.89 4.27 9.06
C ASP A 104 16.06 5.49 9.98
N ASP A 105 17.06 6.34 9.73
CA ASP A 105 17.23 7.60 10.47
C ASP A 105 16.37 8.72 9.86
N PHE A 106 15.07 8.73 10.16
CA PHE A 106 14.19 9.83 9.78
C PHE A 106 13.61 10.55 11.00
N PRO A 107 13.23 11.84 10.87
CA PRO A 107 12.69 12.62 11.97
C PRO A 107 11.35 12.05 12.45
N SER A 108 11.34 11.61 13.73
CA SER A 108 10.16 11.06 14.40
C SER A 108 9.93 11.70 15.78
N SER A 109 10.24 13.00 15.92
CA SER A 109 10.09 13.73 17.20
C SER A 109 8.64 13.79 17.70
N TRP A 110 7.67 13.52 16.82
CA TRP A 110 6.26 13.40 17.14
C TRP A 110 5.87 12.05 17.76
N ALA A 111 6.75 11.04 17.73
CA ALA A 111 6.49 9.74 18.32
C ALA A 111 6.98 9.71 19.77
N SER A 112 6.10 9.32 20.69
CA SER A 112 6.42 9.16 22.12
C SER A 112 7.42 8.02 22.34
N ARG A 113 7.29 6.95 21.56
CA ARG A 113 8.18 5.79 21.60
C ARG A 113 8.44 5.26 20.20
N ARG A 114 9.66 4.83 19.93
CA ARG A 114 10.06 4.19 18.68
C ARG A 114 10.48 2.76 18.95
N LEU A 115 9.95 1.82 18.18
CA LEU A 115 10.29 0.40 18.24
C LEU A 115 10.74 -0.08 16.85
N PRO A 116 11.74 -0.97 16.79
CA PRO A 116 12.15 -1.57 15.54
C PRO A 116 11.05 -2.50 15.02
N LEU A 117 10.67 -2.30 13.76
CA LEU A 117 9.90 -3.27 13.00
C LEU A 117 10.92 -4.23 12.36
N GLU A 118 11.15 -5.37 13.00
CA GLU A 118 11.97 -6.42 12.42
C GLU A 118 11.33 -6.94 11.13
N ALA A 119 12.12 -7.08 10.08
CA ALA A 119 11.68 -7.52 8.75
C ALA A 119 11.16 -8.98 8.70
N ALA A 120 11.08 -9.68 9.85
CA ALA A 120 11.04 -11.13 9.93
C ALA A 120 9.86 -11.73 10.70
N ARG A 121 8.79 -10.99 11.01
CA ARG A 121 7.54 -11.63 11.48
C ARG A 121 6.56 -11.78 10.33
N ALA A 122 6.56 -12.97 9.73
CA ALA A 122 5.47 -13.43 8.87
C ALA A 122 4.13 -13.53 9.64
N ASP A 123 4.20 -13.51 10.97
CA ASP A 123 3.06 -13.51 11.85
C ASP A 123 2.83 -12.14 12.49
N PHE A 124 1.91 -11.39 11.91
CA PHE A 124 1.44 -10.11 12.45
C PHE A 124 0.20 -10.29 13.37
N SER A 125 -0.27 -11.52 13.61
CA SER A 125 -1.55 -11.77 14.29
C SER A 125 -1.60 -11.25 15.73
N ASP A 126 -0.47 -11.25 16.44
CA ASP A 126 -0.32 -10.71 17.79
C ASP A 126 0.60 -9.48 17.84
N LEU A 127 0.68 -8.72 16.74
CA LEU A 127 1.56 -7.55 16.62
C LEU A 127 1.39 -6.59 17.81
N ALA A 128 0.16 -6.13 18.08
CA ALA A 128 -0.12 -5.15 19.14
C ALA A 128 0.32 -5.65 20.53
N LYS A 129 -0.03 -6.89 20.88
CA LYS A 129 0.34 -7.52 22.16
C LYS A 129 1.85 -7.67 22.33
N SER A 130 2.56 -7.98 21.24
CA SER A 130 4.00 -8.23 21.29
C SER A 130 4.84 -6.97 21.47
N LEU A 131 4.28 -5.79 21.18
CA LEU A 131 5.01 -4.53 21.16
C LEU A 131 4.85 -3.71 22.43
N ALA A 132 3.65 -3.78 23.03
CA ALA A 132 3.35 -3.08 24.26
C ALA A 132 2.21 -3.81 24.99
N PRO A 133 2.51 -4.93 25.69
CA PRO A 133 1.47 -5.71 26.38
C PRO A 133 0.73 -4.91 27.46
N GLU A 134 1.35 -3.83 27.95
CA GLU A 134 0.81 -2.92 28.95
C GLU A 134 -0.02 -1.77 28.34
N LEU A 135 0.05 -1.56 27.03
CA LEU A 135 -0.61 -0.44 26.35
C LEU A 135 -1.75 -0.93 25.46
N ALA A 136 -2.99 -0.57 25.82
CA ALA A 136 -4.12 -0.74 24.92
C ALA A 136 -4.10 0.39 23.88
N PHE A 137 -4.06 0.01 22.60
CA PHE A 137 -4.09 0.96 21.49
C PHE A 137 -5.54 1.16 21.01
N ASP A 138 -5.94 2.41 20.82
CA ASP A 138 -7.29 2.76 20.35
C ASP A 138 -7.40 2.67 18.82
N ALA A 139 -6.30 3.00 18.12
CA ALA A 139 -6.25 3.00 16.66
C ALA A 139 -4.86 2.65 16.13
N ALA A 140 -4.83 2.19 14.88
CA ALA A 140 -3.60 1.98 14.12
C ALA A 140 -3.57 2.88 12.87
N ILE A 141 -2.40 3.43 12.55
CA ILE A 141 -2.17 4.18 11.31
C ILE A 141 -1.00 3.56 10.56
N LEU A 142 -1.26 3.10 9.33
CA LEU A 142 -0.30 2.44 8.46
C LEU A 142 0.14 3.36 7.31
N ALA A 143 1.45 3.47 7.09
CA ALA A 143 2.01 4.18 5.95
C ALA A 143 2.15 3.25 4.73
N HIS A 144 1.51 3.61 3.61
CA HIS A 144 1.79 3.01 2.31
C HIS A 144 2.80 3.86 1.55
N HIS A 145 3.96 3.30 1.25
CA HIS A 145 4.99 3.97 0.45
C HIS A 145 4.51 4.32 -0.96
N ASP A 146 3.56 3.56 -1.49
CA ASP A 146 2.97 3.76 -2.82
C ASP A 146 1.43 3.84 -2.74
N PRO A 147 0.72 4.23 -3.82
CA PRO A 147 -0.74 4.33 -3.82
C PRO A 147 -1.48 3.00 -3.61
N LEU A 148 -0.85 1.86 -3.84
CA LEU A 148 -1.42 0.52 -3.79
C LEU A 148 -1.02 -0.25 -2.52
N GLY A 149 0.01 0.18 -1.78
CA GLY A 149 0.53 -0.54 -0.62
C GLY A 149 1.08 -1.91 -1.00
N LEU A 150 1.98 -1.98 -1.97
CA LEU A 150 2.50 -3.24 -2.48
C LEU A 150 3.21 -4.04 -1.36
N GLY A 151 2.81 -5.30 -1.18
CA GLY A 151 3.41 -6.20 -0.18
C GLY A 151 2.86 -6.06 1.25
N LEU A 152 1.92 -5.15 1.48
CA LEU A 152 1.39 -4.87 2.83
C LEU A 152 0.14 -5.68 3.18
N TYR A 153 -0.36 -6.53 2.28
CA TYR A 153 -1.61 -7.26 2.48
C TYR A 153 -1.66 -8.10 3.78
N PRO A 154 -0.62 -8.88 4.14
CA PRO A 154 -0.64 -9.64 5.40
C PRO A 154 -0.73 -8.73 6.63
N LEU A 155 -0.04 -7.59 6.60
CA LEU A 155 -0.03 -6.60 7.67
C LEU A 155 -1.38 -5.89 7.78
N GLU A 156 -1.93 -5.40 6.68
CA GLU A 156 -3.27 -4.79 6.62
C GLU A 156 -4.34 -5.71 7.20
N ARG A 157 -4.33 -6.99 6.79
CA ARG A 157 -5.28 -7.99 7.30
C ARG A 157 -5.12 -8.20 8.80
N ALA A 158 -3.89 -8.28 9.28
CA ALA A 158 -3.63 -8.46 10.70
C ALA A 158 -4.05 -7.25 11.54
N LEU A 159 -3.84 -6.03 11.03
CA LEU A 159 -4.29 -4.81 11.68
C LEU A 159 -5.82 -4.76 11.76
N LEU A 160 -6.52 -5.07 10.67
CA LEU A 160 -7.99 -5.14 10.69
C LEU A 160 -8.54 -6.19 11.67
N ALA A 161 -7.80 -7.27 11.91
CA ALA A 161 -8.19 -8.28 12.88
C ALA A 161 -7.98 -7.85 14.34
N GLN A 162 -7.07 -6.91 14.59
CA GLN A 162 -6.67 -6.46 15.93
C GLN A 162 -7.28 -5.12 16.34
N PHE A 163 -7.62 -4.27 15.38
CA PHE A 163 -8.03 -2.89 15.62
C PHE A 163 -9.39 -2.60 14.97
N LYS A 164 -10.25 -1.91 15.71
CA LYS A 164 -11.53 -1.41 15.17
C LYS A 164 -11.32 -0.27 14.17
N ASP A 165 -10.34 0.59 14.46
CA ASP A 165 -10.03 1.78 13.68
C ASP A 165 -8.61 1.68 13.13
N VAL A 166 -8.51 1.38 11.84
CA VAL A 166 -7.26 1.34 11.08
C VAL A 166 -7.32 2.41 10.00
N PHE A 167 -6.33 3.27 9.95
CA PHE A 167 -6.18 4.30 8.93
C PHE A 167 -4.94 4.04 8.10
N VAL A 168 -5.00 4.43 6.83
CA VAL A 168 -3.87 4.38 5.93
C VAL A 168 -3.54 5.78 5.45
N VAL A 169 -2.26 6.12 5.47
CA VAL A 169 -1.69 7.28 4.77
C VAL A 169 -0.85 6.77 3.62
N ASN A 170 -1.21 7.11 2.38
CA ASN A 170 -0.45 6.66 1.23
C ASN A 170 0.61 7.67 0.75
N GLY A 171 1.46 7.25 -0.19
CA GLY A 171 2.51 8.08 -0.79
C GLY A 171 2.02 9.35 -1.51
N ARG A 172 0.70 9.52 -1.68
CA ARG A 172 0.05 10.75 -2.18
C ARG A 172 -0.57 11.59 -1.04
N ARG A 173 -0.21 11.32 0.21
CA ARG A 173 -0.75 11.94 1.44
C ARG A 173 -2.27 11.84 1.55
N ARG A 174 -2.90 10.87 0.89
CA ARG A 174 -4.33 10.61 1.06
C ARG A 174 -4.51 9.73 2.28
N VAL A 175 -5.48 10.10 3.10
CA VAL A 175 -5.88 9.36 4.29
C VAL A 175 -7.21 8.69 4.03
N TYR A 176 -7.32 7.42 4.41
CA TYR A 176 -8.58 6.69 4.34
C TYR A 176 -8.64 5.66 5.47
N ARG A 177 -9.86 5.32 5.88
CA ARG A 177 -10.09 4.20 6.79
C ARG A 177 -9.89 2.91 6.01
N LEU A 178 -9.08 2.02 6.56
CA LEU A 178 -8.98 0.65 6.08
C LEU A 178 -10.15 -0.12 6.68
N ASP A 179 -10.96 -0.71 5.81
CA ASP A 179 -12.01 -1.67 6.13
C ASP A 179 -11.89 -2.87 5.17
N GLN A 180 -12.79 -3.85 5.31
CA GLN A 180 -12.76 -5.04 4.48
C GLN A 180 -12.96 -4.71 2.98
N ALA A 181 -13.80 -3.71 2.65
CA ALA A 181 -14.07 -3.31 1.27
C ALA A 181 -12.84 -2.65 0.63
N ALA A 182 -12.15 -1.76 1.36
CA ALA A 182 -10.89 -1.16 0.96
C ALA A 182 -9.80 -2.22 0.78
N LEU A 183 -9.71 -3.18 1.70
CA LEU A 183 -8.78 -4.30 1.62
C LEU A 183 -9.00 -5.10 0.32
N ASP A 184 -10.25 -5.48 0.01
CA ASP A 184 -10.58 -6.24 -1.19
C ASP A 184 -10.35 -5.44 -2.48
N ALA A 185 -10.66 -4.14 -2.47
CA ALA A 185 -10.34 -3.26 -3.59
C ALA A 185 -8.82 -3.16 -3.82
N HIS A 186 -8.02 -3.09 -2.75
CA HIS A 186 -6.56 -3.10 -2.84
C HIS A 186 -6.03 -4.43 -3.37
N LYS A 187 -6.58 -5.57 -2.94
CA LYS A 187 -6.20 -6.89 -3.49
C LYS A 187 -6.34 -6.91 -5.01
N LEU A 188 -7.49 -6.50 -5.53
CA LEU A 188 -7.75 -6.50 -6.96
C LEU A 188 -6.77 -5.56 -7.70
N ARG A 189 -6.57 -4.34 -7.20
CA ARG A 189 -5.64 -3.39 -7.82
C ARG A 189 -4.20 -3.90 -7.81
N ARG A 190 -3.75 -4.52 -6.71
CA ARG A 190 -2.43 -5.15 -6.61
C ARG A 190 -2.30 -6.30 -7.58
N PHE A 191 -3.31 -7.15 -7.66
CA PHE A 191 -3.34 -8.26 -8.62
C PHE A 191 -3.20 -7.74 -10.06
N LEU A 192 -3.98 -6.73 -10.46
CA LEU A 192 -3.88 -6.13 -11.78
C LEU A 192 -2.50 -5.51 -12.03
N ALA A 193 -1.94 -4.80 -11.05
CA ALA A 193 -0.62 -4.20 -11.14
C ALA A 193 0.54 -5.22 -11.21
N GLN A 194 0.42 -6.35 -10.51
CA GLN A 194 1.41 -7.42 -10.48
C GLN A 194 1.32 -8.36 -11.69
N THR A 195 0.13 -8.55 -12.25
CA THR A 195 -0.05 -9.41 -13.42
C THR A 195 0.12 -8.65 -14.73
N ARG A 196 -0.15 -7.34 -14.72
CA ARG A 196 -0.30 -6.54 -15.94
C ARG A 196 -1.27 -7.16 -16.93
N LEU A 197 -2.28 -7.86 -16.42
CA LEU A 197 -3.29 -8.54 -17.23
C LEU A 197 -4.01 -7.53 -18.14
N ALA A 198 -4.25 -6.31 -17.64
CA ALA A 198 -4.85 -5.24 -18.42
C ALA A 198 -3.97 -4.83 -19.61
N GLU A 199 -2.66 -4.65 -19.40
CA GLU A 199 -1.74 -4.36 -20.50
C GLU A 199 -1.62 -5.54 -21.47
N ALA A 200 -1.53 -6.78 -20.97
CA ALA A 200 -1.44 -7.97 -21.81
C ALA A 200 -2.67 -8.16 -22.71
N LEU A 201 -3.88 -7.98 -22.15
CA LEU A 201 -5.13 -8.03 -22.91
C LEU A 201 -5.21 -6.91 -23.96
N MET A 202 -4.72 -5.71 -23.63
CA MET A 202 -4.68 -4.58 -24.57
C MET A 202 -3.66 -4.83 -25.69
N SER A 203 -2.48 -5.35 -25.39
CA SER A 203 -1.48 -5.74 -26.40
C SER A 203 -2.05 -6.80 -27.35
N TYR A 204 -2.70 -7.84 -26.84
CA TYR A 204 -3.31 -8.88 -27.67
C TYR A 204 -4.39 -8.32 -28.61
N ARG A 205 -5.18 -7.34 -28.13
CA ARG A 205 -6.18 -6.66 -28.96
C ARG A 205 -5.53 -5.82 -30.07
N ILE A 206 -4.43 -5.13 -29.79
CA ILE A 206 -3.69 -4.35 -30.79
C ILE A 206 -3.06 -5.29 -31.83
N ASP A 207 -2.50 -6.42 -31.41
CA ASP A 207 -1.88 -7.40 -32.32
C ASP A 207 -2.92 -8.01 -33.27
N LEU A 208 -4.10 -8.39 -32.75
CA LEU A 208 -5.23 -8.87 -33.57
C LEU A 208 -5.70 -7.82 -34.57
N LEU A 209 -5.80 -6.56 -34.15
CA LEU A 209 -6.23 -5.46 -35.01
C LEU A 209 -5.18 -5.18 -36.11
N THR A 210 -3.91 -5.29 -35.77
CA THR A 210 -2.78 -5.16 -36.71
C THR A 210 -2.77 -6.31 -37.72
N LEU A 211 -3.03 -7.56 -37.28
CA LEU A 211 -3.17 -8.74 -38.13
C LEU A 211 -4.36 -8.61 -39.09
N PHE A 212 -5.50 -8.14 -38.58
CA PHE A 212 -6.69 -7.90 -39.38
C PHE A 212 -6.45 -6.84 -40.46
N LEU A 213 -5.82 -5.71 -40.10
CA LEU A 213 -5.46 -4.65 -41.05
C LEU A 213 -4.46 -5.13 -42.12
N LYS A 214 -3.48 -5.98 -41.74
CA LYS A 214 -2.57 -6.60 -42.71
C LYS A 214 -3.30 -7.55 -43.66
N TRP A 215 -4.26 -8.32 -43.16
CA TRP A 215 -5.06 -9.24 -43.98
C TRP A 215 -5.99 -8.49 -44.94
N SER A 216 -6.67 -7.43 -44.47
CA SER A 216 -7.59 -6.63 -45.30
C SER A 216 -6.89 -5.84 -46.42
N ASN A 217 -5.59 -5.55 -46.26
CA ASN A 217 -4.77 -4.82 -47.23
C ASN A 217 -3.96 -5.74 -48.17
N GLN A 218 -4.19 -7.06 -48.15
CA GLN A 218 -3.55 -7.92 -49.16
C GLN A 218 -4.16 -7.64 -50.55
N PRO A 219 -3.33 -7.36 -51.58
CA PRO A 219 -3.83 -7.15 -52.93
C PRO A 219 -4.51 -8.43 -53.40
N ARG A 220 -5.78 -8.32 -53.79
CA ARG A 220 -6.48 -9.42 -54.45
C ARG A 220 -5.74 -9.68 -55.75
N LYS A 221 -5.10 -10.85 -55.87
CA LYS A 221 -4.53 -11.30 -57.12
C LYS A 221 -5.70 -11.46 -58.10
N SER A 222 -5.78 -10.53 -59.06
CA SER A 222 -6.64 -10.60 -60.23
C SER A 222 -6.10 -11.62 -61.22
#